data_AF-A0A225UU20-F1
#
_entry.id   AF-A0A225UU20-F1
#
_cell.length_a   1.000
_cell.length_b   1.000
_cell.length_c   1.000
_cell.angle_alpha   90.00
_cell.angle_beta   90.00
_cell.angle_gamma   90.00
#
_symmetry.space_group_name_H-M   'P 1'
#
loop_
_entity.id
_entity.type
_entity.pdbx_description
1 polymer ?
#
loop_
_entity_poly.entity_id
_entity_poly.type
_entity_poly.pdbx_seq_one_letter_code
_entity_poly.pdbx_strand_id
1 'polypeptide(L)'
;MTSQRPRWRERTRLTANMSSSRCSLPLHFTLQTWTANVLEARGKAKITESEFNAYCGLELAMSIWPLNEISEYWSESRFLGQPAFIETMPRTRFQAIRATLQFHAPDDQTLDKINDPLWHSRTMLAYF
;
A
#
# COMPACT_ATOMS: atom_id res chain seq x y z
N MET A 1 -29.62 48.44 9.45
CA MET A 1 -29.40 47.30 10.39
C MET A 1 -29.56 46.01 9.60
N THR A 2 -28.47 45.48 9.05
CA THR A 2 -28.46 44.30 8.19
C THR A 2 -27.62 43.23 8.86
N SER A 3 -28.28 42.25 9.49
CA SER A 3 -27.64 41.16 10.23
C SER A 3 -27.36 39.98 9.29
N GLN A 4 -26.11 39.84 8.86
CA GLN A 4 -25.62 38.63 8.18
C GLN A 4 -25.50 37.47 9.20
N ARG A 5 -26.12 36.33 8.88
CA ARG A 5 -25.99 35.10 9.69
C ARG A 5 -24.71 34.32 9.30
N PRO A 6 -24.00 33.68 10.24
CA PRO A 6 -22.70 33.07 9.96
C PRO A 6 -22.79 31.72 9.23
N ARG A 7 -22.00 31.62 8.18
CA ARG A 7 -21.80 30.50 7.23
C ARG A 7 -20.95 29.36 7.83
N TRP A 8 -21.35 28.81 8.98
CA TRP A 8 -20.60 27.69 9.60
C TRP A 8 -21.46 26.47 9.96
N ARG A 9 -22.77 26.48 9.67
CA ARG A 9 -23.71 25.38 9.97
C ARG A 9 -24.00 24.40 8.82
N GLU A 10 -23.24 24.45 7.73
CA GLU A 10 -23.42 23.54 6.58
C GLU A 10 -22.31 22.50 6.45
N ARG A 11 -21.23 22.59 7.24
CA ARG A 11 -20.08 21.68 7.12
C ARG A 11 -20.26 20.33 7.83
N THR A 12 -21.34 20.14 8.59
CA THR A 12 -21.58 18.92 9.39
C THR A 12 -22.57 17.94 8.75
N ARG A 13 -22.92 18.13 7.47
CA ARG A 13 -23.86 17.25 6.75
C ARG A 13 -23.26 16.50 5.56
N LEU A 14 -21.94 16.55 5.38
CA LEU A 14 -21.23 15.94 4.23
C LEU A 14 -20.43 14.68 4.57
N THR A 15 -20.53 14.13 5.78
CA THR A 15 -19.88 12.85 6.13
C THR A 15 -20.77 11.62 5.91
N ALA A 16 -21.96 11.77 5.33
CA ALA A 16 -22.93 10.68 5.23
C ALA A 16 -23.12 10.09 3.82
N ASN A 17 -22.38 10.54 2.79
CA ASN A 17 -22.49 10.01 1.43
C ASN A 17 -21.11 9.84 0.80
N MET A 18 -20.35 8.82 1.23
CA MET A 18 -19.21 8.29 0.47
C MET A 18 -19.57 6.91 -0.06
N SER A 19 -20.53 6.90 -0.98
CA SER A 19 -20.76 5.79 -1.90
C SER A 19 -20.80 6.37 -3.31
N SER A 20 -19.88 5.90 -4.15
CA SER A 20 -19.83 6.15 -5.59
C SER A 20 -19.40 7.56 -6.04
N SER A 21 -18.11 7.86 -5.84
CA SER A 21 -17.36 8.73 -6.75
C SER A 21 -15.98 8.11 -6.97
N ARG A 22 -15.64 7.85 -8.22
CA ARG A 22 -14.31 7.42 -8.68
C ARG A 22 -13.27 8.48 -8.32
N CYS A 23 -12.83 8.51 -7.07
CA CYS A 23 -11.60 9.17 -6.68
C CYS A 23 -10.48 8.24 -7.13
N SER A 24 -10.00 8.44 -8.35
CA SER A 24 -8.77 7.81 -8.84
C SER A 24 -7.59 8.40 -8.07
N LEU A 25 -7.45 8.03 -6.79
CA LEU A 25 -6.18 8.13 -6.13
C LEU A 25 -5.16 7.36 -6.98
N PRO A 26 -3.92 7.85 -7.13
CA PRO A 26 -2.88 7.11 -7.83
C PRO A 26 -2.83 5.69 -7.28
N LEU A 27 -2.72 4.68 -8.15
CA LEU A 27 -2.69 3.26 -7.77
C LEU A 27 -1.75 3.02 -6.57
N HIS A 28 -0.60 3.69 -6.61
CA HIS A 28 0.38 3.74 -5.54
C HIS A 28 -0.19 4.10 -4.16
N PHE A 29 -0.94 5.20 -4.03
CA PHE A 29 -1.52 5.65 -2.76
C PHE A 29 -2.56 4.65 -2.24
N THR A 30 -3.36 4.07 -3.15
CA THR A 30 -4.37 3.06 -2.81
C THR A 30 -3.73 1.80 -2.23
N LEU A 31 -2.71 1.26 -2.91
CA LEU A 31 -1.97 0.07 -2.44
C LEU A 31 -1.25 0.35 -1.11
N GLN A 32 -0.63 1.52 -0.98
CA GLN A 32 0.04 1.93 0.26
C GLN A 32 -0.95 1.99 1.43
N THR A 33 -2.14 2.57 1.22
CA THR A 33 -3.17 2.69 2.25
C THR A 33 -3.68 1.32 2.71
N TRP A 34 -4.00 0.43 1.77
CA TRP A 34 -4.49 -0.91 2.12
C TRP A 34 -3.44 -1.75 2.83
N THR A 35 -2.20 -1.69 2.34
CA THR A 35 -1.06 -2.36 2.97
C THR A 35 -0.82 -1.82 4.38
N ALA A 36 -0.88 -0.50 4.57
CA ALA A 36 -0.75 0.14 5.88
C ALA A 36 -1.78 -0.37 6.89
N ASN A 37 -3.05 -0.46 6.48
CA ASN A 37 -4.14 -0.91 7.34
C ASN A 37 -3.97 -2.37 7.78
N VAL A 38 -3.58 -3.25 6.86
CA VAL A 38 -3.34 -4.68 7.20
C VAL A 38 -2.12 -4.83 8.09
N LEU A 39 -1.09 -4.02 7.88
CA LEU A 39 0.13 -4.04 8.66
C LEU A 39 -0.11 -3.56 10.10
N GLU A 40 -0.93 -2.52 10.27
CA GLU A 40 -1.44 -2.03 11.57
C GLU A 40 -2.32 -3.07 12.26
N ALA A 41 -3.23 -3.73 11.53
CA ALA A 41 -4.06 -4.82 12.06
C ALA A 41 -3.25 -6.03 12.56
N ARG A 42 -2.04 -6.24 12.01
CA ARG A 42 -1.09 -7.26 12.49
C ARG A 42 -0.19 -6.77 13.63
N GLY A 43 -0.46 -5.61 14.21
CA GLY A 43 0.28 -5.03 15.33
C GLY A 43 1.68 -4.50 14.95
N LYS A 44 1.93 -4.26 13.65
CA LYS A 44 3.20 -3.72 13.17
C LYS A 44 3.09 -2.21 12.91
N ALA A 45 4.22 -1.51 12.98
CA ALA A 45 4.28 -0.06 12.76
C ALA A 45 3.78 0.32 11.36
N LYS A 46 2.89 1.30 11.26
CA LYS A 46 2.32 1.79 10.00
C LYS A 46 3.41 2.20 9.00
N ILE A 47 3.17 1.94 7.71
CA ILE A 47 4.11 2.24 6.63
C ILE A 47 3.95 3.68 6.14
N THR A 48 5.06 4.40 5.97
CA THR A 48 5.08 5.73 5.35
C THR A 48 5.12 5.62 3.83
N GLU A 49 4.87 6.73 3.13
CA GLU A 49 4.99 6.76 1.66
C GLU A 49 6.43 6.49 1.20
N SER A 50 7.42 7.11 1.85
CA SER A 50 8.84 6.91 1.55
C SER A 50 9.28 5.46 1.79
N GLU A 51 8.76 4.82 2.84
CA GLU A 51 9.05 3.43 3.16
C GLU A 51 8.43 2.48 2.13
N PHE A 52 7.21 2.76 1.67
CA PHE A 52 6.59 1.99 0.59
C PHE A 52 7.33 2.16 -0.74
N ASN A 53 7.81 3.36 -1.05
CA ASN A 53 8.66 3.61 -2.21
C ASN A 53 9.99 2.85 -2.13
N ALA A 54 10.62 2.85 -0.95
CA ALA A 54 11.83 2.07 -0.70
C ALA A 54 11.59 0.58 -0.92
N TYR A 55 10.48 0.03 -0.41
CA TYR A 55 10.07 -1.35 -0.67
C TYR A 55 9.92 -1.65 -2.17
N CYS A 56 9.18 -0.81 -2.91
CA CYS A 56 9.00 -0.97 -4.36
C CYS A 56 10.35 -0.91 -5.11
N GLY A 57 11.23 0.01 -4.72
CA GLY A 57 12.58 0.12 -5.29
C GLY A 57 13.41 -1.14 -5.09
N LEU A 58 13.33 -1.77 -3.91
CA LEU A 58 14.01 -3.04 -3.64
C LEU A 58 13.43 -4.20 -4.45
N GLU A 59 12.10 -4.30 -4.59
CA GLU A 59 11.47 -5.30 -5.48
C GLU A 59 11.95 -5.15 -6.93
N LEU A 60 12.03 -3.91 -7.43
CA LEU A 60 12.55 -3.61 -8.76
C LEU A 60 14.04 -3.98 -8.88
N ALA A 61 14.86 -3.64 -7.89
CA ALA A 61 16.28 -4.01 -7.87
C ALA A 61 16.48 -5.54 -7.90
N MET A 62 15.66 -6.30 -7.16
CA MET A 62 15.69 -7.77 -7.21
C MET A 62 15.29 -8.32 -8.58
N SER A 63 14.38 -7.65 -9.29
CA SER A 63 14.00 -8.07 -10.65
C SER A 63 15.12 -7.86 -11.68
N ILE A 64 15.97 -6.85 -11.48
CA ILE A 64 17.13 -6.56 -12.34
C ILE A 64 18.29 -7.50 -12.03
N TRP A 65 18.53 -7.79 -10.74
CA TRP A 65 19.61 -8.64 -10.28
C TRP A 65 19.06 -9.82 -9.46
N PRO A 66 18.60 -10.90 -10.11
CA PRO A 66 18.03 -12.04 -9.42
C PRO A 66 19.14 -12.84 -8.72
N LEU A 67 19.02 -12.99 -7.40
CA LEU A 67 19.79 -13.92 -6.59
C LEU A 67 18.95 -15.16 -6.28
N ASN A 68 19.58 -16.24 -5.83
CA ASN A 68 18.88 -17.50 -5.58
C ASN A 68 17.94 -17.38 -4.37
N GLU A 69 18.44 -16.74 -3.32
CA GLU A 69 17.72 -16.62 -2.06
C GLU A 69 17.55 -15.16 -1.66
N ILE A 70 16.35 -14.81 -1.17
CA ILE A 70 16.07 -13.41 -0.80
C ILE A 70 16.94 -12.92 0.36
N SER A 71 17.45 -13.82 1.20
CA SER A 71 18.41 -13.48 2.25
C SER A 71 19.77 -13.05 1.70
N GLU A 72 20.13 -13.46 0.49
CA GLU A 72 21.43 -13.14 -0.10
C GLU A 72 21.56 -11.64 -0.35
N TYR A 73 20.46 -10.93 -0.67
CA TYR A 73 20.48 -9.48 -0.84
C TYR A 73 20.88 -8.69 0.43
N TRP A 74 20.59 -9.25 1.61
CA TRP A 74 20.96 -8.68 2.92
C TRP A 74 22.16 -9.39 3.57
N SER A 75 22.92 -10.17 2.79
CA SER A 75 24.12 -10.82 3.29
C SER A 75 25.26 -9.80 3.47
N GLU A 76 26.10 -10.01 4.48
CA GLU A 76 27.35 -9.28 4.67
C GLU A 76 28.56 -10.01 4.05
N SER A 77 28.29 -11.09 3.31
CA SER A 77 29.34 -11.88 2.65
C SER A 77 30.10 -11.05 1.61
N ARG A 78 31.38 -11.34 1.40
CA ARG A 78 32.21 -10.62 0.41
C ARG A 78 31.69 -10.76 -1.03
N PHE A 79 30.98 -11.84 -1.34
CA PHE A 79 30.51 -12.17 -2.69
C PHE A 79 29.00 -12.08 -2.87
N LEU A 80 28.24 -11.88 -1.78
CA LEU A 80 26.78 -11.82 -1.78
C LEU A 80 26.33 -10.60 -1.00
N GLY A 81 25.16 -10.09 -1.33
CA GLY A 81 24.62 -8.90 -0.68
C GLY A 81 25.03 -7.62 -1.37
N GLN A 82 24.19 -6.61 -1.17
CA GLN A 82 24.39 -5.28 -1.70
C GLN A 82 24.18 -4.30 -0.55
N PRO A 83 25.19 -3.48 -0.17
CA PRO A 83 25.08 -2.56 0.96
C PRO A 83 23.84 -1.67 0.89
N ALA A 84 23.47 -1.26 -0.33
CA ALA A 84 22.27 -0.48 -0.60
C ALA A 84 20.97 -1.12 -0.07
N PHE A 85 20.84 -2.45 -0.03
CA PHE A 85 19.64 -3.12 0.49
C PHE A 85 19.52 -2.94 2.00
N ILE A 86 20.62 -3.17 2.73
CA ILE A 86 20.66 -3.02 4.19
C ILE A 86 20.46 -1.56 4.59
N GLU A 87 21.10 -0.63 3.87
CA GLU A 87 20.96 0.81 4.08
C GLU A 87 19.56 1.34 3.78
N THR A 88 18.88 0.78 2.78
CA THR A 88 17.53 1.20 2.39
C THR A 88 16.47 0.71 3.36
N MET A 89 16.48 -0.59 3.71
CA MET A 89 15.46 -1.18 4.58
C MET A 89 15.94 -2.50 5.19
N PRO A 90 15.76 -2.75 6.50
CA PRO A 90 16.05 -4.05 7.09
C PRO A 90 15.21 -5.18 6.47
N ARG A 91 15.81 -6.37 6.26
CA ARG A 91 15.14 -7.55 5.69
C ARG A 91 13.82 -7.89 6.39
N THR A 92 13.81 -7.83 7.72
CA THR A 92 12.63 -8.14 8.53
C THR A 92 11.47 -7.19 8.23
N ARG A 93 11.77 -5.91 8.00
CA ARG A 93 10.78 -4.90 7.63
C ARG A 93 10.29 -5.09 6.20
N PHE A 94 11.21 -5.35 5.27
CA PHE A 94 10.88 -5.68 3.89
C PHE A 94 9.92 -6.88 3.80
N GLN A 95 10.25 -7.99 4.48
CA GLN A 95 9.41 -9.18 4.52
C GLN A 95 8.07 -8.93 5.20
N ALA A 96 8.03 -8.07 6.23
CA ALA A 96 6.79 -7.68 6.87
C ALA A 96 5.85 -6.97 5.89
N ILE A 97 6.36 -6.02 5.10
CA ILE A 97 5.59 -5.28 4.09
C ILE A 97 5.14 -6.23 2.98
N ARG A 98 6.05 -7.04 2.43
CA ARG A 98 5.77 -8.04 1.39
C ARG A 98 4.64 -8.99 1.79
N ALA A 99 4.66 -9.49 3.02
CA ALA A 99 3.65 -10.41 3.54
C ALA A 99 2.27 -9.78 3.83
N THR A 100 2.16 -8.45 3.72
CA THR A 100 0.93 -7.69 3.96
C THR A 100 0.50 -6.87 2.75
N LEU A 101 1.21 -6.97 1.63
CA LEU A 101 0.90 -6.22 0.42
C LEU A 101 -0.52 -6.57 -0.05
N GLN A 102 -1.36 -5.55 -0.25
CA GLN A 102 -2.75 -5.71 -0.66
C GLN A 102 -3.04 -5.07 -2.01
N PHE A 103 -3.78 -5.78 -2.85
CA PHE A 103 -4.24 -5.33 -4.17
C PHE A 103 -5.76 -5.08 -4.23
N HIS A 104 -6.44 -5.28 -3.10
CA HIS A 104 -7.86 -4.98 -2.90
C HIS A 104 -8.07 -4.37 -1.51
N ALA A 105 -9.24 -3.77 -1.28
CA ALA A 105 -9.57 -3.25 0.05
C ALA A 105 -9.67 -4.40 1.07
N PRO A 106 -9.10 -4.28 2.30
CA PRO A 106 -9.07 -5.35 3.29
C PRO A 106 -10.47 -5.85 3.70
N ASP A 107 -11.46 -4.95 3.73
CA ASP A 107 -12.83 -5.23 4.15
C ASP A 107 -13.82 -5.40 2.99
N ASP A 108 -13.32 -5.68 1.78
CA ASP A 108 -14.19 -5.86 0.63
C ASP A 108 -15.04 -7.14 0.80
N GLN A 109 -16.36 -6.99 0.93
CA GLN A 109 -17.33 -8.10 1.03
C GLN A 109 -18.22 -8.21 -0.22
N THR A 110 -17.76 -7.70 -1.36
CA THR A 110 -18.55 -7.73 -2.60
C THR A 110 -18.94 -9.16 -3.01
N LEU A 111 -20.19 -9.32 -3.45
CA LEU A 111 -20.72 -10.56 -4.06
C LEU A 111 -19.92 -10.98 -5.31
N ASP A 112 -19.18 -10.04 -5.91
CA ASP A 112 -18.33 -10.25 -7.07
C ASP A 112 -17.25 -11.31 -6.82
N LYS A 113 -16.84 -11.58 -5.57
CA LYS A 113 -15.88 -12.65 -5.24
C LYS A 113 -16.28 -14.03 -5.74
N ILE A 114 -17.59 -14.31 -5.84
CA ILE A 114 -18.10 -15.62 -6.26
C ILE A 114 -18.10 -15.72 -7.79
N ASN A 115 -18.35 -14.63 -8.49
CA ASN A 115 -18.55 -14.60 -9.94
C ASN A 115 -17.30 -14.17 -10.72
N ASP A 116 -16.34 -13.54 -10.05
CA ASP A 116 -15.13 -13.01 -10.65
C ASP A 116 -13.88 -13.63 -10.00
N PRO A 117 -13.21 -14.61 -10.64
CA PRO A 117 -12.02 -15.23 -10.08
C PRO A 117 -10.82 -14.27 -9.98
N LEU A 118 -10.87 -13.11 -10.63
CA LEU A 118 -9.80 -12.09 -10.61
C LEU A 118 -10.12 -10.91 -9.68
N TRP A 119 -11.17 -11.00 -8.86
CA TRP A 119 -11.67 -9.90 -8.02
C TRP A 119 -10.56 -9.21 -7.23
N HIS A 120 -9.61 -9.98 -6.67
CA HIS A 120 -8.52 -9.48 -5.84
C HIS A 120 -7.50 -8.61 -6.59
N SER A 121 -7.49 -8.65 -7.92
CA SER A 121 -6.60 -7.87 -8.79
C SER A 121 -7.35 -6.85 -9.64
N ARG A 122 -8.67 -6.72 -9.51
CA ARG A 122 -9.47 -5.82 -10.37
C ARG A 122 -9.04 -4.38 -10.28
N THR A 123 -8.66 -3.92 -9.10
CA THR A 123 -8.13 -2.56 -8.94
C THR A 123 -6.85 -2.36 -9.74
N MET A 124 -5.93 -3.34 -9.74
CA MET A 124 -4.71 -3.26 -10.55
C MET A 124 -5.00 -3.27 -12.05
N LEU A 125 -5.88 -4.19 -12.49
CA LEU A 125 -6.23 -4.36 -13.90
C LEU A 125 -6.94 -3.14 -14.50
N ALA A 126 -7.57 -2.29 -13.69
CA ALA A 126 -8.22 -1.07 -14.18
C ALA A 126 -7.24 0.01 -14.67
N TYR A 127 -5.93 -0.15 -14.41
CA TYR A 127 -4.88 0.82 -14.80
C TYR A 127 -4.05 0.36 -16.00
N PHE A 128 -4.31 -0.84 -16.57
CA PHE A 128 -3.66 -1.38 -17.77
C PHE A 128 -4.68 -1.52 -18.90
#